data_AF-A0A1F3Y8A3-F1
#
_entry.id   AF-A0A1F3Y8A3-F1
#
_cell.length_a   1.000
_cell.length_b   1.000
_cell.length_c   1.000
_cell.angle_alpha   90.00
_cell.angle_beta   90.00
_cell.angle_gamma   90.00
#
_symmetry.space_group_name_H-M   'P 1'
#
loop_
_entity.id
_entity.type
_entity.pdbx_description
1 polymer ?
#
loop_
_entity_poly.entity_id
_entity_poly.type
_entity_poly.pdbx_seq_one_letter_code
_entity_poly.pdbx_strand_id
1 'polypeptide(L)'
;MSFAAMTEYARPWKLVTFAIGVALLIVGSFYYEAPDWDIPISLIMATLTYLTAPWSLRVIVERRWKLWPGMLLATWFTVDGSYWLYWHFKNPVALDFMRGANFLPSLSLYMICGLIWFYRGGLRQMFSDAGAQIRLLRSGGSK
;
A
#
# COMPACT_ATOMS: atom_id res chain seq x y z
N MET A 1 -8.30 -14.61 -11.14
CA MET A 1 -8.78 -13.64 -10.12
C MET A 1 -10.29 -13.59 -10.22
N SER A 2 -11.05 -13.68 -9.12
CA SER A 2 -12.52 -13.72 -9.20
C SER A 2 -13.10 -12.35 -9.58
N PHE A 3 -14.30 -12.32 -10.16
CA PHE A 3 -15.01 -11.07 -10.49
C PHE A 3 -15.18 -10.17 -9.26
N ALA A 4 -15.49 -10.76 -8.10
CA ALA A 4 -15.58 -10.05 -6.82
C ALA A 4 -14.25 -9.43 -6.35
N ALA A 5 -13.10 -10.02 -6.71
CA ALA A 5 -11.81 -9.41 -6.42
C ALA A 5 -11.56 -8.21 -7.33
N MET A 6 -11.87 -8.30 -8.63
CA MET A 6 -11.70 -7.18 -9.56
C MET A 6 -12.59 -5.99 -9.18
N THR A 7 -13.85 -6.22 -8.82
CA THR A 7 -14.74 -5.15 -8.34
C THR A 7 -14.25 -4.51 -7.04
N GLU A 8 -13.59 -5.28 -6.18
CA GLU A 8 -12.99 -4.77 -4.94
C GLU A 8 -11.81 -3.81 -5.20
N TYR A 9 -10.94 -4.13 -6.16
CA TYR A 9 -9.83 -3.25 -6.56
C TYR A 9 -10.30 -2.09 -7.46
N ALA A 10 -11.45 -2.20 -8.11
CA ALA A 10 -12.03 -1.11 -8.92
C ALA A 10 -12.89 -0.14 -8.10
N ARG A 11 -12.94 -0.25 -6.77
CA ARG A 11 -13.69 0.68 -5.93
C ARG A 11 -13.19 2.11 -6.15
N PRO A 12 -14.06 3.08 -6.44
CA PRO A 12 -13.65 4.44 -6.80
C PRO A 12 -12.70 5.08 -5.80
N TRP A 13 -12.95 4.91 -4.50
CA TRP A 13 -12.12 5.50 -3.46
C TRP A 13 -10.72 4.87 -3.34
N LYS A 14 -10.58 3.58 -3.68
CA LYS A 14 -9.27 2.91 -3.70
C LYS A 14 -8.45 3.41 -4.88
N LEU A 15 -9.08 3.55 -6.04
CA LEU A 15 -8.45 4.14 -7.22
C LEU A 15 -8.04 5.60 -6.99
N VAL A 16 -8.89 6.40 -6.35
CA VAL A 16 -8.58 7.80 -6.00
C VAL A 16 -7.41 7.87 -5.02
N THR A 17 -7.43 7.09 -3.93
CA THR A 17 -6.31 7.08 -2.96
C THR A 17 -5.01 6.54 -3.55
N PHE A 18 -5.09 5.56 -4.46
CA PHE A 18 -3.96 5.11 -5.26
C PHE A 18 -3.41 6.22 -6.16
N ALA A 19 -4.28 6.90 -6.91
CA ALA A 19 -3.88 8.00 -7.79
C ALA A 19 -3.23 9.16 -7.00
N ILE A 20 -3.77 9.49 -5.82
CA ILE A 20 -3.17 10.47 -4.91
C ILE A 20 -1.77 10.01 -4.47
N GLY A 21 -1.62 8.74 -4.06
CA GLY A 21 -0.32 8.18 -3.68
C GLY A 21 0.71 8.25 -4.81
N VAL A 22 0.33 7.86 -6.03
CA VAL A 22 1.18 7.96 -7.21
C VAL A 22 1.54 9.42 -7.51
N ALA A 23 0.59 10.34 -7.45
CA ALA A 23 0.86 11.76 -7.67
C ALA A 23 1.85 12.31 -6.64
N LEU A 24 1.73 11.93 -5.36
CA LEU A 24 2.68 12.30 -4.31
C LEU A 24 4.08 11.73 -4.57
N LEU A 25 4.19 10.49 -5.05
CA LEU A 25 5.48 9.90 -5.40
C LEU A 25 6.15 10.64 -6.56
N ILE A 26 5.38 11.03 -7.57
CA ILE A 26 5.88 11.79 -8.72
C ILE A 26 6.30 13.20 -8.30
N VAL A 27 5.47 13.91 -7.52
CA VAL A 27 5.83 15.24 -7.00
C VAL A 27 7.06 15.15 -6.11
N GLY A 28 7.14 14.12 -5.26
CA GLY A 28 8.29 13.86 -4.40
C GLY A 28 9.59 13.65 -5.17
N SER A 29 9.57 12.93 -6.30
CA SER A 29 10.77 12.73 -7.13
C SER A 29 11.32 14.04 -7.70
N PHE A 30 10.46 15.02 -8.01
CA PHE A 30 10.91 16.35 -8.47
C PHE A 30 11.40 17.26 -7.35
N TYR A 31 10.89 17.08 -6.12
CA TYR A 31 11.23 17.97 -5.00
C TYR A 31 12.49 17.54 -4.25
N TYR A 32 12.64 16.24 -4.00
CA TYR A 32 13.75 15.71 -3.21
C TYR A 32 14.95 15.29 -4.05
N GLU A 33 14.76 15.09 -5.36
CA GLU A 33 15.81 14.70 -6.33
C GLU A 33 16.71 13.55 -5.83
N ALA A 34 16.13 12.63 -5.05
CA ALA A 34 16.89 11.52 -4.49
C ALA A 34 17.36 10.61 -5.64
N PRO A 35 18.64 10.18 -5.67
CA PRO A 35 19.20 9.46 -6.81
C PRO A 35 18.49 8.14 -7.17
N ASP A 36 17.80 7.55 -6.19
CA ASP A 36 17.06 6.30 -6.29
C ASP A 36 15.53 6.47 -6.43
N TRP A 37 15.02 7.68 -6.18
CA TRP A 37 13.60 7.99 -6.27
C TRP A 37 13.23 8.38 -7.71
N ASP A 38 13.13 7.36 -8.56
CA ASP A 38 12.70 7.52 -9.95
C ASP A 38 11.21 7.19 -10.15
N ILE A 39 10.59 7.82 -11.14
CA ILE A 39 9.16 7.69 -11.47
C ILE A 39 8.81 6.24 -11.88
N PRO A 40 9.55 5.55 -12.77
CA PRO A 40 9.22 4.19 -13.18
C PRO A 40 9.21 3.20 -12.01
N ILE A 41 10.20 3.24 -11.11
CA ILE A 41 10.21 2.33 -9.96
C ILE A 41 9.10 2.67 -8.97
N SER A 42 8.79 3.96 -8.80
CA SER A 42 7.64 4.40 -8.00
C SER A 42 6.32 3.82 -8.52
N LEU A 43 6.11 3.83 -9.84
CA LEU A 43 4.92 3.24 -10.45
C LEU A 43 4.86 1.71 -10.28
N ILE A 44 5.99 1.02 -10.45
CA ILE A 44 6.09 -0.44 -10.24
C ILE A 44 5.74 -0.78 -8.80
N MET A 45 6.42 -0.18 -7.83
CA MET A 45 6.23 -0.48 -6.41
C MET A 45 4.86 -0.05 -5.91
N ALA A 46 4.34 1.10 -6.34
CA ALA A 46 2.99 1.54 -5.98
C ALA A 46 1.94 0.56 -6.51
N THR A 47 2.07 0.09 -7.74
CA THR A 47 1.14 -0.88 -8.34
C THR A 47 1.19 -2.21 -7.62
N LEU A 48 2.39 -2.72 -7.33
CA LEU A 48 2.55 -3.94 -6.54
C LEU A 48 1.92 -3.77 -5.16
N THR A 49 2.19 -2.65 -4.47
CA THR A 49 1.62 -2.33 -3.16
C THR A 49 0.09 -2.30 -3.21
N TYR A 50 -0.49 -1.69 -4.25
CA TYR A 50 -1.94 -1.67 -4.46
C TYR A 50 -2.56 -3.07 -4.50
N LEU A 51 -1.88 -4.00 -5.18
CA LEU A 51 -2.35 -5.36 -5.36
C LEU A 51 -2.11 -6.22 -4.11
N THR A 52 -0.94 -6.14 -3.49
CA THR A 52 -0.47 -7.11 -2.50
C THR A 52 -0.71 -6.66 -1.06
N ALA A 53 -0.63 -5.36 -0.74
CA ALA A 53 -0.76 -4.88 0.64
C ALA A 53 -2.08 -5.27 1.34
N PRO A 54 -3.27 -5.04 0.74
CA PRO A 54 -4.53 -5.43 1.38
C PRO A 54 -4.67 -6.95 1.50
N TRP A 55 -4.05 -7.72 0.59
CA TRP A 55 -4.06 -9.18 0.66
C TRP A 55 -3.12 -9.70 1.76
N SER A 56 -1.89 -9.17 1.86
CA SER A 56 -0.95 -9.53 2.91
C SER A 56 -1.55 -9.28 4.29
N LEU A 57 -2.19 -8.13 4.48
CA LEU A 57 -2.86 -7.81 5.74
C LEU A 57 -4.01 -8.79 6.06
N ARG A 58 -4.77 -9.23 5.06
CA ARG A 58 -5.82 -10.26 5.24
C ARG A 58 -5.24 -11.61 5.65
N VAL A 59 -4.11 -12.01 5.07
CA VAL A 59 -3.44 -13.27 5.47
C VAL A 59 -3.08 -13.25 6.96
N ILE A 60 -2.62 -12.10 7.47
CA ILE A 60 -2.28 -11.91 8.88
C ILE A 60 -3.55 -11.88 9.75
N VAL A 61 -4.49 -10.97 9.47
CA VAL A 61 -5.69 -10.73 10.29
C VAL A 61 -6.61 -11.95 10.32
N GLU A 62 -6.81 -12.60 9.17
CA GLU A 62 -7.66 -13.79 9.04
C GLU A 62 -6.89 -15.09 9.37
N ARG A 63 -5.64 -14.99 9.87
CA ARG A 63 -4.83 -16.13 10.35
C ARG A 63 -4.67 -17.24 9.32
N ARG A 64 -4.47 -16.87 8.05
CA ARG A 64 -4.32 -17.82 6.93
C ARG A 64 -2.88 -18.36 6.85
N TRP A 65 -2.42 -19.07 7.88
CA TRP A 65 -1.03 -19.50 8.06
C TRP A 65 -0.41 -20.22 6.85
N LYS A 66 -1.21 -21.01 6.13
CA LYS A 66 -0.77 -21.71 4.91
C LYS A 66 -0.28 -20.77 3.80
N LEU A 67 -0.73 -19.52 3.80
CA LEU A 67 -0.35 -18.51 2.81
C LEU A 67 0.83 -17.63 3.27
N TRP A 68 1.36 -17.83 4.47
CA TRP A 68 2.44 -17.01 5.01
C TRP A 68 3.69 -16.98 4.14
N PRO A 69 4.20 -18.12 3.62
CA PRO A 69 5.38 -18.08 2.75
C PRO A 69 5.17 -17.20 1.51
N GLY A 70 4.02 -17.35 0.85
CA GLY A 70 3.66 -16.52 -0.31
C GLY A 70 3.45 -15.06 0.07
N MET A 71 2.88 -14.78 1.24
CA MET A 71 2.66 -13.43 1.74
C MET A 71 3.95 -12.71 2.10
N LEU A 72 4.89 -13.40 2.75
CA LEU A 72 6.22 -12.86 3.05
C LEU A 72 6.99 -12.60 1.76
N LEU A 73 6.94 -13.53 0.80
CA LEU A 73 7.58 -13.35 -0.50
C LEU A 73 7.01 -12.15 -1.27
N ALA A 74 5.68 -12.04 -1.35
CA ALA A 74 5.03 -10.93 -2.02
C ALA A 74 5.32 -9.58 -1.34
N THR A 75 5.33 -9.56 0.00
CA THR A 75 5.67 -8.37 0.78
C THR A 75 7.12 -7.97 0.53
N TRP A 76 8.08 -8.89 0.71
CA TRP A 76 9.49 -8.65 0.42
C TRP A 76 9.73 -8.19 -1.01
N PHE A 77 9.12 -8.87 -2.00
CA PHE A 77 9.27 -8.51 -3.40
C PHE A 77 8.70 -7.12 -3.69
N THR A 78 7.58 -6.77 -3.07
CA THR A 78 6.98 -5.45 -3.24
C THR A 78 7.84 -4.35 -2.63
N VAL A 79 8.34 -4.53 -1.40
CA VAL A 79 9.05 -3.47 -0.66
C VAL A 79 10.53 -3.35 -1.03
N ASP A 80 11.16 -4.42 -1.52
CA ASP A 80 12.61 -4.46 -1.75
C ASP A 80 13.00 -5.25 -3.00
N GLY A 81 12.41 -6.42 -3.26
CA GLY A 81 12.83 -7.26 -4.39
C GLY A 81 12.65 -6.61 -5.76
N SER A 82 11.55 -5.87 -5.98
CA SER A 82 11.28 -5.14 -7.22
C SER A 82 12.18 -3.92 -7.38
N TYR A 83 12.47 -3.21 -6.28
CA TYR A 83 13.45 -2.13 -6.23
C TYR A 83 14.85 -2.64 -6.58
N TRP A 84 15.28 -3.72 -5.92
CA TRP A 84 16.56 -4.37 -6.19
C TRP A 84 16.68 -4.79 -7.64
N LEU A 85 15.66 -5.46 -8.19
CA LEU A 85 15.67 -5.95 -9.57
C LEU A 85 15.77 -4.80 -10.57
N TYR A 86 14.99 -3.73 -10.38
CA TYR A 86 15.00 -2.56 -11.25
C TYR A 86 16.38 -1.88 -11.24
N TRP A 87 16.91 -1.58 -10.06
CA TRP A 87 18.19 -0.89 -9.93
C TRP A 87 19.39 -1.76 -10.26
N HIS A 88 19.29 -3.09 -10.13
CA HIS A 88 20.34 -4.02 -10.56
C HIS A 88 20.65 -3.85 -12.04
N PHE A 89 19.63 -3.69 -12.88
CA PHE A 89 19.80 -3.47 -14.32
C PHE A 89 20.02 -2.01 -14.70
N LYS A 90 19.49 -1.06 -13.92
CA LYS A 90 19.59 0.36 -14.23
C LYS A 90 20.92 0.98 -13.79
N ASN A 91 21.32 0.76 -12.54
CA ASN A 91 22.55 1.28 -11.95
C ASN A 91 22.90 0.51 -10.66
N PRO A 92 23.73 -0.54 -10.74
CA PRO A 92 24.07 -1.36 -9.58
C PRO A 92 24.88 -0.62 -8.51
N VAL A 93 25.62 0.43 -8.89
CA VAL A 93 26.35 1.27 -7.92
C VAL A 93 25.36 2.04 -7.05
N ALA A 94 24.33 2.66 -7.65
CA ALA A 94 23.28 3.35 -6.89
C ALA A 94 22.52 2.39 -5.97
N LEU A 95 22.28 1.16 -6.41
CA LEU A 95 21.64 0.12 -5.62
C LEU A 95 22.39 -0.18 -4.31
N ASP A 96 23.71 -0.36 -4.38
CA ASP A 96 24.54 -0.71 -3.23
C ASP A 96 24.50 0.37 -2.13
N PHE A 97 24.43 1.65 -2.52
CA PHE A 97 24.35 2.76 -1.58
C PHE A 97 22.94 2.98 -1.01
N MET A 98 21.89 2.77 -1.81
CA MET A 98 20.54 3.25 -1.48
C MET A 98 19.57 2.16 -1.02
N ARG A 99 19.84 0.87 -1.28
CA ARG A 99 18.90 -0.22 -0.93
C ARG A 99 18.53 -0.23 0.55
N GLY A 100 19.49 0.04 1.44
CA GLY A 100 19.25 0.11 2.88
C GLY A 100 18.26 1.19 3.28
N ALA A 101 18.27 2.33 2.56
CA ALA A 101 17.35 3.44 2.79
C ALA A 101 15.93 3.16 2.27
N ASN A 102 15.78 2.35 1.22
CA ASN A 102 14.47 2.02 0.63
C ASN A 102 13.60 1.12 1.54
N PHE A 103 14.19 0.11 2.19
CA PHE A 103 13.42 -0.96 2.83
C PHE A 103 12.40 -0.46 3.87
N LEU A 104 12.84 0.35 4.83
CA LEU A 104 12.01 0.77 5.97
C LEU A 104 10.88 1.74 5.57
N PRO A 105 11.13 2.80 4.77
CA PRO A 105 10.06 3.64 4.22
C PRO A 105 9.06 2.85 3.39
N SER A 106 9.53 1.97 2.50
CA SER A 106 8.68 1.17 1.64
C SER A 106 7.81 0.19 2.42
N LEU A 107 8.37 -0.47 3.46
CA LEU A 107 7.60 -1.32 4.35
C LEU A 107 6.55 -0.54 5.14
N SER A 108 6.88 0.67 5.60
CA SER A 108 5.96 1.53 6.35
C SER A 108 4.78 1.98 5.48
N LEU A 109 5.06 2.43 4.25
CA LEU A 109 4.04 2.77 3.26
C LEU A 109 3.19 1.55 2.90
N TYR A 110 3.81 0.38 2.72
CA TYR A 110 3.11 -0.87 2.44
C TYR A 110 2.08 -1.20 3.54
N MET A 111 2.45 -1.06 4.81
CA MET A 111 1.56 -1.31 5.93
C MET A 111 0.42 -0.28 6.01
N ILE A 112 0.72 1.01 5.82
CA ILE A 112 -0.28 2.08 5.79
C ILE A 112 -1.28 1.86 4.65
N CYS A 113 -0.79 1.60 3.44
CA CYS A 113 -1.62 1.26 2.28
C CYS A 113 -2.44 0.00 2.52
N GLY A 114 -1.85 -1.02 3.15
CA GLY A 114 -2.53 -2.23 3.57
C GLY A 114 -3.73 -1.93 4.45
N LEU A 115 -3.57 -1.06 5.46
CA LEU A 115 -4.66 -0.60 6.34
C LEU A 115 -5.74 0.19 5.59
N ILE A 116 -5.33 1.17 4.77
CA ILE A 116 -6.26 2.01 3.99
C ILE A 116 -7.12 1.14 3.07
N TRP A 117 -6.49 0.22 2.32
CA TRP A 117 -7.18 -0.62 1.35
C TRP A 117 -7.74 -1.93 1.94
N PHE A 118 -7.56 -2.16 3.23
CA PHE A 118 -8.16 -3.30 3.94
C PHE A 118 -9.69 -3.22 3.92
N TYR A 119 -10.22 -2.01 4.14
CA TYR A 119 -11.65 -1.74 4.20
C TYR A 119 -12.34 -2.12 2.88
N ARG A 120 -13.48 -2.81 2.99
CA ARG A 120 -14.27 -3.31 1.84
C ARG A 120 -15.58 -2.55 1.64
N GLY A 121 -15.92 -1.60 2.51
CA GLY A 121 -17.16 -0.84 2.37
C GLY A 121 -17.09 0.24 1.29
N GLY A 122 -18.24 0.82 0.97
CA GLY A 122 -18.29 2.06 0.20
C GLY A 122 -18.03 3.28 1.07
N LEU A 123 -17.65 4.42 0.47
CA LEU A 123 -17.49 5.69 1.20
C LEU A 123 -18.76 6.09 1.96
N ARG A 124 -19.94 5.94 1.33
CA ARG A 124 -21.23 6.22 1.98
C ARG A 124 -21.42 5.41 3.26
N GLN A 125 -21.02 4.14 3.24
CA GLN A 125 -21.11 3.25 4.40
C GLN A 125 -20.09 3.64 5.47
N MET A 126 -18.88 4.02 5.07
CA MET A 126 -17.86 4.53 5.99
C MET A 126 -18.36 5.79 6.72
N PHE A 127 -18.96 6.74 6.00
CA PHE A 127 -19.53 7.96 6.60
C PHE A 127 -20.76 7.69 7.46
N SER A 128 -21.63 6.73 7.09
CA SER A 128 -22.77 6.35 7.93
C SER A 128 -22.32 5.71 9.24
N ASP A 129 -21.35 4.82 9.18
CA ASP A 129 -20.83 4.09 10.34
C ASP A 129 -20.08 5.03 11.29
N ALA A 130 -19.24 5.93 10.74
CA ALA A 130 -18.58 6.98 11.51
C ALA A 130 -19.60 7.91 12.19
N GLY A 131 -20.63 8.34 11.45
CA GLY A 131 -21.71 9.17 11.99
C GLY A 131 -22.57 8.46 13.06
N ALA A 132 -22.72 7.14 12.99
CA ALA A 132 -23.39 6.35 14.01
C ALA A 132 -22.54 6.21 15.28
N GLN A 133 -21.23 5.95 15.14
CA GLN A 133 -20.31 5.88 16.28
C GLN A 133 -20.16 7.21 17.02
N ILE A 134 -20.06 8.34 16.30
CA ILE A 134 -20.02 9.66 16.92
C ILE A 134 -21.29 9.94 17.74
N ARG A 135 -22.46 9.52 17.24
CA ARG A 135 -23.72 9.63 17.96
C ARG A 135 -23.75 8.78 19.23
N LEU A 136 -23.26 7.54 19.17
CA LEU A 136 -23.15 6.64 20.33
C LEU A 136 -22.21 7.19 21.40
N LEU A 137 -21.05 7.74 21.01
CA LEU A 137 -20.11 8.37 21.94
C LEU A 137 -20.72 9.61 22.62
N ARG A 138 -21.52 10.39 21.88
CA ARG A 138 -22.24 11.55 22.44
C ARG A 138 -23.37 11.15 23.38
N SER A 139 -24.09 10.05 23.11
CA SER A 139 -25.15 9.57 24.00
C SER A 139 -24.64 8.81 25.23
N GLY A 140 -23.42 8.25 25.16
CA GLY A 140 -22.76 7.57 26.28
C GLY A 140 -22.08 8.49 27.30
N GLY A 141 -21.87 9.77 26.96
CA GLY A 141 -21.25 10.77 27.85
C GLY A 141 -22.24 11.55 28.72
N SER A 142 -23.53 11.23 28.69
CA SER A 142 -24.56 11.83 29.55
C SER A 142 -24.85 10.90 30.73
N LYS A 143 -23.88 10.75 31.64
CA LYS A 143 -24.09 10.22 32.99
C LYS A 143 -23.28 11.04 33.98
#